data_AF-A0AAU3GHW7-F1
#
_entry.id   AF-A0AAU3GHW7-F1
#
_cell.length_a   1.000
_cell.length_b   1.000
_cell.length_c   1.000
_cell.angle_alpha   90.00
_cell.angle_beta   90.00
_cell.angle_gamma   90.00
#
_symmetry.space_group_name_H-M   'P 1'
#
loop_
_entity.id
_entity.type
_entity.pdbx_description
1 polymer ?
#
loop_
_entity_poly.entity_id
_entity_poly.type
_entity_poly.pdbx_seq_one_letter_code
_entity_poly.pdbx_strand_id
1 'polypeptide(L)'
;MSLNETKQTPEYVAPVPSDEPAEMPAEEPARPRRRMTAAVIGAAVAVLALGGLGYGLLADRTPPPDGGPPPWEAPSNPKPLVLAAGLKFGPMGMAEHYHSHLDVYVDGKPVPVAADIGIDPGSEEMAAVHTHDTRGVIHIETDVKGTAYTLGQIFTEWGVTLKAGQIGTLKAGNGKTLTTYVNGQKLDGDPAAIVLKPHLQIALVYGEPDPSFAPPATYQFKSDE
;
A
#
# COMPACT_ATOMS: atom_id res chain seq x y z
N MET A 1 55.91 36.19 -19.34
CA MET A 1 56.67 34.96 -19.05
C MET A 1 55.64 33.93 -18.61
N SER A 2 55.04 33.12 -19.51
CA SER A 2 55.60 31.90 -20.14
C SER A 2 56.08 30.91 -19.06
N LEU A 3 55.59 29.67 -18.95
CA LEU A 3 55.40 28.68 -20.01
C LEU A 3 54.27 27.67 -19.71
N ASN A 4 53.54 27.32 -20.78
CA ASN A 4 52.83 26.05 -20.97
C ASN A 4 53.85 24.91 -21.11
N GLU A 5 53.52 23.70 -20.66
CA GLU A 5 53.98 22.49 -21.35
C GLU A 5 52.87 21.45 -21.51
N THR A 6 52.80 20.98 -22.74
CA THR A 6 51.86 20.07 -23.39
C THR A 6 52.58 18.74 -23.61
N LYS A 7 51.90 17.59 -23.50
CA LYS A 7 52.15 16.38 -24.32
C LYS A 7 51.09 15.31 -23.99
N GLN A 8 50.08 15.07 -24.82
CA GLN A 8 50.05 14.37 -26.12
C GLN A 8 49.96 12.84 -25.96
N THR A 9 48.78 12.33 -26.31
CA THR A 9 48.35 10.95 -26.50
C THR A 9 49.01 10.29 -27.73
N PRO A 10 48.98 8.95 -27.85
CA PRO A 10 49.00 8.27 -29.14
C PRO A 10 47.63 7.69 -29.52
N GLU A 11 47.36 7.79 -30.82
CA GLU A 11 46.13 7.49 -31.54
C GLU A 11 45.90 6.00 -31.87
N TYR A 12 44.61 5.72 -32.03
CA TYR A 12 43.89 4.75 -32.87
C TYR A 12 44.56 4.25 -34.15
N VAL A 13 44.37 2.95 -34.48
CA VAL A 13 44.14 2.45 -35.86
C VAL A 13 43.29 1.16 -35.86
N ALA A 14 42.17 1.17 -36.58
CA ALA A 14 41.49 -0.01 -37.14
C ALA A 14 41.77 -0.08 -38.66
N PRO A 15 41.71 -1.26 -39.31
CA PRO A 15 40.68 -1.45 -40.37
C PRO A 15 40.15 -2.90 -40.50
N VAL A 16 38.84 -3.16 -40.69
CA VAL A 16 37.98 -3.28 -41.92
C VAL A 16 38.31 -4.46 -42.88
N PRO A 17 37.38 -4.93 -43.75
CA PRO A 17 36.51 -6.11 -43.63
C PRO A 17 36.80 -7.18 -44.71
N SER A 18 36.02 -8.26 -44.80
CA SER A 18 35.91 -9.05 -46.05
C SER A 18 34.52 -9.66 -46.22
N ASP A 19 33.95 -9.38 -47.40
CA ASP A 19 32.77 -9.92 -48.09
C ASP A 19 32.78 -11.47 -48.13
N GLU A 20 31.74 -12.28 -48.37
CA GLU A 20 30.47 -12.26 -49.13
C GLU A 20 29.86 -13.69 -48.91
N PRO A 21 28.75 -14.18 -49.53
CA PRO A 21 27.55 -13.56 -50.09
C PRO A 21 26.24 -14.13 -49.49
N ALA A 22 25.12 -13.58 -49.95
CA ALA A 22 23.74 -13.99 -49.66
C ALA A 22 23.29 -15.26 -50.40
N GLU A 23 22.47 -16.09 -49.74
CA GLU A 23 21.55 -17.03 -50.40
C GLU A 23 20.20 -17.10 -49.63
N MET A 24 19.18 -16.47 -50.20
CA MET A 24 17.79 -16.97 -50.25
C MET A 24 17.55 -17.33 -51.74
N PRO A 25 16.67 -18.27 -52.15
CA PRO A 25 15.34 -18.52 -51.56
C PRO A 25 14.82 -19.97 -51.62
N ALA A 26 13.70 -20.25 -50.94
CA ALA A 26 12.61 -21.12 -51.44
C ALA A 26 11.36 -21.02 -50.54
N GLU A 27 10.25 -20.53 -51.11
CA GLU A 27 8.87 -20.79 -50.68
C GLU A 27 8.57 -22.29 -50.80
N GLU A 28 7.84 -22.95 -49.88
CA GLU A 28 6.39 -23.27 -49.89
C GLU A 28 6.19 -24.54 -48.99
N PRO A 29 4.99 -25.02 -48.61
CA PRO A 29 3.65 -24.43 -48.71
C PRO A 29 2.85 -24.39 -47.38
N ALA A 30 1.84 -23.52 -47.38
CA ALA A 30 0.75 -23.55 -46.42
C ALA A 30 -0.14 -24.80 -46.59
N ARG A 31 -0.55 -25.44 -45.48
CA ARG A 31 -1.74 -26.33 -45.43
C ARG A 31 -2.11 -26.72 -43.99
N PRO A 32 -3.38 -27.05 -43.68
CA PRO A 32 -4.65 -26.46 -44.09
C PRO A 32 -5.41 -25.84 -42.88
N ARG A 33 -6.17 -24.78 -43.15
CA ARG A 33 -7.26 -24.32 -42.28
C ARG A 33 -8.38 -25.36 -42.30
N ARG A 34 -8.63 -26.05 -41.17
CA ARG A 34 -9.81 -26.90 -41.02
C ARG A 34 -10.98 -26.04 -40.54
N ARG A 35 -11.86 -25.65 -41.47
CA ARG A 35 -13.16 -25.03 -41.18
C ARG A 35 -14.27 -26.07 -41.17
N MET A 36 -15.18 -25.90 -40.21
CA MET A 36 -16.58 -26.37 -40.11
C MET A 36 -16.75 -27.89 -39.91
N THR A 37 -17.60 -28.35 -39.00
CA THR A 37 -19.03 -28.01 -38.90
C THR A 37 -19.57 -28.25 -37.49
N ALA A 38 -20.59 -27.47 -37.13
CA ALA A 38 -21.34 -27.53 -35.89
C ALA A 38 -21.98 -28.91 -35.61
N ALA A 39 -22.05 -29.25 -34.33
CA ALA A 39 -23.13 -30.07 -33.78
C ALA A 39 -23.65 -29.35 -32.52
N VAL A 40 -24.81 -28.70 -32.70
CA VAL A 40 -25.71 -28.32 -31.62
C VAL A 40 -26.57 -29.54 -31.32
N ILE A 41 -26.76 -29.83 -30.02
CA ILE A 41 -27.82 -30.59 -29.29
C ILE A 41 -27.08 -31.10 -28.04
N GLY A 42 -27.40 -30.76 -26.80
CA GLY A 42 -28.58 -30.15 -26.20
C GLY A 42 -28.75 -30.83 -24.84
N ALA A 43 -28.73 -30.06 -23.75
CA ALA A 43 -29.45 -30.33 -22.49
C ALA A 43 -28.92 -29.38 -21.41
N ALA A 44 -29.77 -28.45 -21.00
CA ALA A 44 -29.63 -27.72 -19.76
C ALA A 44 -29.90 -28.67 -18.58
N VAL A 45 -29.00 -28.70 -17.60
CA VAL A 45 -29.36 -28.87 -16.18
C VAL A 45 -28.51 -27.88 -15.39
N ALA A 46 -29.19 -27.04 -14.65
CA ALA A 46 -28.64 -25.97 -13.85
C ALA A 46 -28.09 -26.48 -12.51
N VAL A 47 -27.40 -25.56 -11.82
CA VAL A 47 -27.41 -25.32 -10.36
C VAL A 47 -26.06 -25.52 -9.63
N LEU A 48 -25.55 -24.37 -9.17
CA LEU A 48 -24.71 -24.06 -8.00
C LEU A 48 -23.18 -24.14 -8.06
N ALA A 49 -22.60 -22.93 -8.00
CA ALA A 49 -21.45 -22.51 -7.20
C ALA A 49 -20.34 -23.54 -6.94
N LEU A 50 -19.23 -23.36 -7.66
CA LEU A 50 -17.91 -23.59 -7.11
C LEU A 50 -17.13 -22.29 -7.23
N GLY A 51 -17.03 -21.58 -6.10
CA GLY A 51 -15.97 -20.61 -5.89
C GLY A 51 -14.62 -21.29 -6.03
N GLY A 52 -13.67 -20.59 -6.62
CA GLY A 52 -12.29 -21.03 -6.77
C GLY A 52 -11.97 -21.43 -8.20
N LEU A 53 -11.45 -20.48 -8.99
CA LEU A 53 -10.27 -20.68 -9.81
C LEU A 53 -9.82 -19.31 -10.36
N GLY A 54 -8.75 -18.78 -9.76
CA GLY A 54 -8.16 -17.50 -10.15
C GLY A 54 -7.04 -17.00 -9.23
N TYR A 55 -6.46 -17.86 -8.37
CA TYR A 55 -5.16 -17.60 -7.75
C TYR A 55 -4.09 -17.99 -8.76
N GLY A 56 -3.60 -17.01 -9.52
CA GLY A 56 -2.63 -17.32 -10.58
C GLY A 56 -2.26 -16.14 -11.47
N LEU A 57 -1.90 -15.01 -10.88
CA LEU A 57 -0.82 -14.18 -11.40
C LEU A 57 -0.29 -13.37 -10.20
N LEU A 58 0.89 -13.73 -9.71
CA LEU A 58 1.71 -12.83 -8.89
C LEU A 58 2.18 -11.73 -9.84
N ALA A 59 1.28 -10.81 -10.16
CA ALA A 59 1.70 -9.47 -10.55
C ALA A 59 2.40 -8.88 -9.33
N ASP A 60 3.51 -8.19 -9.52
CA ASP A 60 4.01 -7.22 -8.56
C ASP A 60 2.85 -6.26 -8.27
N ARG A 61 2.12 -6.52 -7.17
CA ARG A 61 1.01 -5.68 -6.75
C ARG A 61 1.59 -4.51 -6.00
N THR A 62 2.24 -3.60 -6.73
CA THR A 62 2.31 -2.23 -6.23
C THR A 62 0.86 -1.80 -6.01
N PRO A 63 0.45 -1.46 -4.77
CA PRO A 63 -0.90 -0.98 -4.52
C PRO A 63 -1.19 0.20 -5.46
N PRO A 64 -2.46 0.39 -5.90
CA PRO A 64 -2.85 1.64 -6.52
C PRO A 64 -2.38 2.82 -5.64
N PRO A 65 -2.12 4.01 -6.20
CA PRO A 65 -1.68 5.16 -5.40
C PRO A 65 -2.60 5.51 -4.22
N ASP A 66 -3.86 5.08 -4.27
CA ASP A 66 -4.86 5.24 -3.23
C ASP A 66 -5.21 3.94 -2.48
N GLY A 67 -4.44 2.86 -2.63
CA GLY A 67 -4.64 1.59 -1.91
C GLY A 67 -5.82 0.74 -2.38
N GLY A 68 -6.70 1.24 -3.25
CA GLY A 68 -7.88 0.51 -3.71
C GLY A 68 -9.06 0.53 -2.71
N PRO A 69 -10.10 -0.30 -2.95
CA PRO A 69 -11.23 -0.45 -2.04
C PRO A 69 -10.87 -1.28 -0.78
N PRO A 70 -11.53 -1.06 0.36
CA PRO A 70 -11.33 -1.88 1.57
C PRO A 70 -11.86 -3.32 1.42
N PRO A 71 -11.38 -4.28 2.23
CA PRO A 71 -10.31 -4.12 3.23
C PRO A 71 -8.95 -3.91 2.57
N TRP A 72 -8.07 -3.17 3.26
CA TRP A 72 -6.72 -2.88 2.77
C TRP A 72 -5.70 -3.81 3.41
N GLU A 73 -4.93 -4.50 2.60
CA GLU A 73 -3.82 -5.34 3.05
C GLU A 73 -2.58 -4.48 3.32
N ALA A 74 -1.67 -4.95 4.18
CA ALA A 74 -0.36 -4.32 4.31
C ALA A 74 0.49 -4.51 3.04
N PRO A 75 1.36 -3.56 2.68
CA PRO A 75 2.24 -3.70 1.53
C PRO A 75 3.23 -4.85 1.73
N SER A 76 3.46 -5.66 0.68
CA SER A 76 4.44 -6.74 0.71
C SER A 76 5.90 -6.26 0.78
N ASN A 77 6.16 -5.00 0.43
CA ASN A 77 7.45 -4.35 0.56
C ASN A 77 7.24 -3.00 1.27
N PRO A 78 7.36 -2.93 2.61
CA PRO A 78 7.04 -1.74 3.39
C PRO A 78 8.08 -0.62 3.22
N LYS A 79 9.35 -0.96 3.01
CA LYS A 79 10.49 -0.02 3.06
C LYS A 79 10.31 1.24 2.20
N PRO A 80 9.87 1.18 0.92
CA PRO A 80 9.66 2.39 0.12
C PRO A 80 8.59 3.32 0.70
N LEU A 81 7.53 2.76 1.29
CA LEU A 81 6.41 3.53 1.85
C LEU A 81 6.77 4.13 3.22
N VAL A 82 7.57 3.42 4.02
CA VAL A 82 8.19 3.96 5.24
C VAL A 82 9.06 5.18 4.92
N LEU A 83 9.91 5.08 3.90
CA LEU A 83 10.73 6.21 3.46
C LEU A 83 9.87 7.36 2.90
N ALA A 84 8.78 7.05 2.18
CA ALA A 84 7.84 8.05 1.69
C ALA A 84 7.08 8.77 2.82
N ALA A 85 6.85 8.08 3.95
CA ALA A 85 6.30 8.66 5.19
C ALA A 85 7.30 9.55 5.94
N GLY A 86 8.54 9.67 5.45
CA GLY A 86 9.62 10.41 6.09
C GLY A 86 10.20 9.71 7.32
N LEU A 87 10.01 8.40 7.42
CA LEU A 87 10.44 7.58 8.54
C LEU A 87 11.72 6.79 8.20
N LYS A 88 12.42 6.37 9.25
CA LYS A 88 13.52 5.41 9.12
C LYS A 88 12.95 4.00 9.11
N PHE A 89 13.60 3.11 8.38
CA PHE A 89 13.31 1.68 8.36
C PHE A 89 14.54 0.93 8.84
N GLY A 90 14.43 0.21 9.96
CA GLY A 90 15.57 -0.40 10.63
C GLY A 90 15.20 -0.99 12.00
N PRO A 91 16.18 -1.19 12.89
CA PRO A 91 15.92 -1.70 14.24
C PRO A 91 14.97 -0.81 15.04
N MET A 92 14.23 -1.43 15.97
CA MET A 92 13.30 -0.72 16.86
C MET A 92 14.00 0.31 17.75
N GLY A 93 13.34 1.47 17.92
CA GLY A 93 13.81 2.52 18.80
C GLY A 93 13.37 2.32 20.25
N MET A 94 14.27 2.56 21.20
CA MET A 94 14.05 2.24 22.62
C MET A 94 13.93 3.46 23.53
N ALA A 95 13.90 4.68 22.98
CA ALA A 95 13.92 5.90 23.78
C ALA A 95 12.55 6.28 24.33
N GLU A 96 11.48 5.94 23.62
CA GLU A 96 10.10 6.16 24.01
C GLU A 96 9.20 5.15 23.31
N HIS A 97 8.25 4.60 24.07
CA HIS A 97 7.30 3.59 23.62
C HIS A 97 5.91 3.91 24.15
N TYR A 98 4.94 4.07 23.25
CA TYR A 98 3.52 4.24 23.60
C TYR A 98 2.62 3.75 22.46
N HIS A 99 1.33 3.64 22.75
CA HIS A 99 0.35 3.16 21.79
C HIS A 99 -0.77 4.17 21.53
N SER A 100 -1.35 4.11 20.35
CA SER A 100 -2.63 4.73 19.98
C SER A 100 -3.54 3.65 19.39
N HIS A 101 -4.82 3.94 19.20
CA HIS A 101 -5.76 3.00 18.60
C HIS A 101 -6.55 3.63 17.46
N LEU A 102 -6.76 2.86 16.39
CA LEU A 102 -7.50 3.24 15.19
C LEU A 102 -8.61 2.24 14.89
N ASP A 103 -9.83 2.73 14.89
CA ASP A 103 -10.98 2.06 14.28
C ASP A 103 -11.29 2.64 12.90
N VAL A 104 -11.64 1.77 11.96
CA VAL A 104 -12.18 2.18 10.65
C VAL A 104 -13.55 1.55 10.44
N TYR A 105 -14.51 2.38 10.02
CA TYR A 105 -15.86 1.94 9.67
C TYR A 105 -16.19 2.38 8.25
N VAL A 106 -16.79 1.48 7.48
CA VAL A 106 -17.29 1.73 6.13
C VAL A 106 -18.74 1.29 6.06
N ASP A 107 -19.64 2.23 5.79
CA ASP A 107 -21.08 2.03 5.72
C ASP A 107 -21.64 1.27 6.96
N GLY A 108 -21.22 1.74 8.15
CA GLY A 108 -21.62 1.19 9.45
C GLY A 108 -20.95 -0.13 9.84
N LYS A 109 -20.06 -0.69 9.00
CA LYS A 109 -19.37 -1.95 9.26
C LYS A 109 -17.90 -1.70 9.62
N PRO A 110 -17.35 -2.39 10.63
CA PRO A 110 -15.92 -2.29 10.93
C PRO A 110 -15.09 -2.87 9.78
N VAL A 111 -14.00 -2.18 9.45
CA VAL A 111 -12.95 -2.63 8.53
C VAL A 111 -11.69 -2.83 9.37
N PRO A 112 -11.03 -4.01 9.29
CA PRO A 112 -9.81 -4.25 10.04
C PRO A 112 -8.71 -3.29 9.60
N VAL A 113 -7.94 -2.79 10.56
CA VAL A 113 -6.60 -2.26 10.28
C VAL A 113 -5.69 -3.43 9.92
N ALA A 114 -4.81 -3.28 8.94
CA ALA A 114 -3.93 -4.38 8.57
C ALA A 114 -2.92 -4.66 9.70
N ALA A 115 -2.59 -5.93 9.87
CA ALA A 115 -1.39 -6.33 10.61
C ALA A 115 -0.14 -5.95 9.79
N ASP A 116 1.00 -5.85 10.47
CA ASP A 116 2.33 -5.69 9.87
C ASP A 116 2.49 -4.42 9.00
N ILE A 117 1.73 -3.36 9.28
CA ILE A 117 1.97 -2.05 8.64
C ILE A 117 3.31 -1.53 9.16
N GLY A 118 4.22 -1.19 8.24
CA GLY A 118 5.54 -0.66 8.59
C GLY A 118 6.53 -1.72 9.09
N ILE A 119 6.21 -3.02 8.97
CA ILE A 119 7.05 -4.14 9.40
C ILE A 119 7.42 -5.02 8.21
N ASP A 120 8.69 -5.40 8.08
CA ASP A 120 9.09 -6.49 7.19
C ASP A 120 9.24 -7.79 7.99
N PRO A 121 8.30 -8.75 7.89
CA PRO A 121 8.36 -9.99 8.67
C PRO A 121 9.50 -10.92 8.23
N GLY A 122 10.12 -10.66 7.08
CA GLY A 122 11.32 -11.38 6.62
C GLY A 122 12.61 -10.88 7.26
N SER A 123 12.57 -9.75 7.97
CA SER A 123 13.69 -9.16 8.69
C SER A 123 13.27 -8.71 10.10
N GLU A 124 14.20 -8.13 10.87
CA GLU A 124 13.91 -7.47 12.14
C GLU A 124 13.76 -5.94 11.95
N GLU A 125 13.56 -5.48 10.71
CA GLU A 125 13.40 -4.05 10.39
C GLU A 125 11.93 -3.62 10.46
N MET A 126 11.68 -2.48 11.11
CA MET A 126 10.39 -1.82 11.12
C MET A 126 10.53 -0.29 11.19
N ALA A 127 9.41 0.39 10.98
CA ALA A 127 9.30 1.82 11.19
C ALA A 127 9.03 2.16 12.66
N ALA A 128 9.31 3.40 13.05
CA ALA A 128 9.00 3.90 14.39
C ALA A 128 7.49 3.95 14.69
N VAL A 129 6.64 3.86 13.67
CA VAL A 129 5.17 3.80 13.79
C VAL A 129 4.72 2.55 13.04
N HIS A 130 4.05 1.61 13.69
CA HIS A 130 3.70 0.33 13.05
C HIS A 130 2.50 -0.35 13.71
N THR A 131 2.00 -1.45 13.11
CA THR A 131 1.01 -2.35 13.73
C THR A 131 1.52 -3.78 13.74
N HIS A 132 1.21 -4.54 14.79
CA HIS A 132 1.53 -5.97 14.87
C HIS A 132 0.36 -6.88 14.51
N ASP A 133 -0.87 -6.41 14.62
CA ASP A 133 -2.06 -7.22 14.38
C ASP A 133 -3.24 -6.38 13.87
N THR A 134 -4.36 -7.06 13.63
CA THR A 134 -5.55 -6.44 13.03
C THR A 134 -6.45 -5.71 14.03
N ARG A 135 -6.05 -5.57 15.30
CA ARG A 135 -6.87 -4.88 16.30
C ARG A 135 -6.87 -3.37 16.12
N GLY A 136 -5.92 -2.81 15.37
CA GLY A 136 -5.80 -1.36 15.19
C GLY A 136 -4.96 -0.65 16.25
N VAL A 137 -4.21 -1.39 17.06
CA VAL A 137 -3.20 -0.80 17.96
C VAL A 137 -2.01 -0.33 17.13
N ILE A 138 -1.76 0.98 17.19
CA ILE A 138 -0.61 1.63 16.57
C ILE A 138 0.48 1.74 17.63
N HIS A 139 1.62 1.13 17.33
CA HIS A 139 2.83 1.18 18.15
C HIS A 139 3.67 2.37 17.72
N ILE A 140 4.20 3.11 18.71
CA ILE A 140 5.18 4.16 18.49
C ILE A 140 6.42 3.81 19.30
N GLU A 141 7.53 3.52 18.63
CA GLU A 141 8.81 3.09 19.20
C GLU A 141 9.95 3.87 18.54
N THR A 142 10.48 4.87 19.25
CA THR A 142 11.38 5.87 18.66
C THR A 142 12.76 5.92 19.31
N ASP A 143 13.78 6.24 18.51
CA ASP A 143 15.15 6.53 18.98
C ASP A 143 15.28 7.90 19.66
N VAL A 144 14.30 8.78 19.46
CA VAL A 144 14.35 10.18 19.90
C VAL A 144 13.08 10.54 20.65
N LYS A 145 13.19 10.68 21.97
CA LYS A 145 12.09 11.07 22.84
C LYS A 145 11.40 12.37 22.39
N GLY A 146 10.07 12.40 22.43
CA GLY A 146 9.28 13.58 22.07
C GLY A 146 9.17 13.83 20.57
N THR A 147 9.61 12.89 19.72
CA THR A 147 9.31 12.93 18.29
C THR A 147 7.81 12.78 18.09
N ALA A 148 7.22 13.74 17.37
CA ALA A 148 5.81 13.69 17.03
C ALA A 148 5.60 12.88 15.75
N TYR A 149 4.66 11.94 15.81
CA TYR A 149 4.22 11.14 14.67
C TYR A 149 2.75 11.40 14.35
N THR A 150 2.33 11.22 13.11
CA THR A 150 0.96 11.48 12.68
C THR A 150 0.24 10.25 12.12
N LEU A 151 -1.09 10.29 12.16
CA LEU A 151 -1.93 9.30 11.50
C LEU A 151 -1.65 9.22 9.99
N GLY A 152 -1.28 10.33 9.36
CA GLY A 152 -0.90 10.34 7.94
C GLY A 152 0.34 9.51 7.63
N GLN A 153 1.30 9.40 8.56
CA GLN A 153 2.50 8.60 8.36
C GLN A 153 2.16 7.12 8.26
N ILE A 154 1.39 6.58 9.22
CA ILE A 154 0.99 5.16 9.16
C ILE A 154 0.12 4.85 7.94
N PHE A 155 -0.75 5.77 7.49
CA PHE A 155 -1.50 5.59 6.25
C PHE A 155 -0.62 5.63 4.99
N THR A 156 0.44 6.43 5.02
CA THR A 156 1.45 6.44 3.95
C THR A 156 2.21 5.12 3.92
N GLU A 157 2.61 4.59 5.09
CA GLU A 157 3.22 3.27 5.23
C GLU A 157 2.30 2.14 4.75
N TRP A 158 1.00 2.25 5.04
CA TRP A 158 -0.02 1.30 4.60
C TRP A 158 -0.30 1.38 3.10
N GLY A 159 0.10 2.46 2.43
CA GLY A 159 -0.23 2.70 1.01
C GLY A 159 -1.71 3.03 0.78
N VAL A 160 -2.40 3.55 1.80
CA VAL A 160 -3.80 3.95 1.73
C VAL A 160 -3.86 5.47 1.81
N THR A 161 -4.42 6.13 0.77
CA THR A 161 -4.56 7.60 0.81
C THR A 161 -5.47 8.01 1.97
N LEU A 162 -4.99 8.86 2.87
CA LEU A 162 -5.80 9.53 3.88
C LEU A 162 -5.67 11.04 3.72
N LYS A 163 -6.81 11.71 3.61
CA LYS A 163 -6.92 13.17 3.68
C LYS A 163 -8.33 13.59 4.04
N ALA A 164 -8.57 14.90 4.17
CA ALA A 164 -9.93 15.43 4.37
C ALA A 164 -10.92 14.86 3.33
N GLY A 165 -11.94 14.15 3.81
CA GLY A 165 -12.99 13.57 2.96
C GLY A 165 -12.58 12.34 2.14
N GLN A 166 -11.41 11.74 2.33
CA GLN A 166 -10.99 10.55 1.57
C GLN A 166 -10.19 9.55 2.40
N ILE A 167 -10.56 8.27 2.29
CA ILE A 167 -9.80 7.11 2.77
C ILE A 167 -9.73 6.06 1.65
N GLY A 168 -8.52 5.73 1.22
CA GLY A 168 -8.28 4.93 0.03
C GLY A 168 -9.00 5.46 -1.21
N THR A 169 -9.73 4.59 -1.93
CA THR A 169 -10.60 5.01 -3.05
C THR A 169 -11.91 5.69 -2.62
N LEU A 170 -12.27 5.64 -1.32
CA LEU A 170 -13.54 6.13 -0.81
C LEU A 170 -13.49 7.65 -0.61
N LYS A 171 -14.32 8.39 -1.35
CA LYS A 171 -14.35 9.86 -1.36
C LYS A 171 -15.70 10.36 -0.89
N ALA A 172 -15.71 11.44 -0.12
CA ALA A 172 -16.93 12.15 0.26
C ALA A 172 -17.64 12.68 -0.98
N GLY A 173 -18.98 12.66 -0.95
CA GLY A 173 -19.83 12.96 -2.10
C GLY A 173 -21.01 11.99 -2.18
N ASN A 174 -22.03 12.33 -2.97
CA ASN A 174 -23.23 11.50 -3.16
C ASN A 174 -23.89 11.08 -1.83
N GLY A 175 -23.96 11.99 -0.85
CA GLY A 175 -24.52 11.73 0.48
C GLY A 175 -23.56 11.05 1.47
N LYS A 176 -22.39 10.56 1.02
CA LYS A 176 -21.37 9.96 1.89
C LYS A 176 -20.35 10.98 2.38
N THR A 177 -19.86 10.76 3.60
CA THR A 177 -18.83 11.56 4.26
C THR A 177 -17.72 10.66 4.79
N LEU A 178 -16.52 11.22 4.99
CA LEU A 178 -15.54 10.67 5.92
C LEU A 178 -15.56 11.54 7.17
N THR A 179 -16.04 11.00 8.28
CA THR A 179 -16.08 11.68 9.58
C THR A 179 -15.00 11.11 10.48
N THR A 180 -14.27 12.01 11.14
CA THR A 180 -13.18 11.66 12.05
C THR A 180 -13.61 11.92 13.48
N TYR A 181 -13.30 10.98 14.38
CA TYR A 181 -13.48 11.14 15.81
C TYR A 181 -12.16 10.91 16.55
N VAL A 182 -11.92 11.70 17.58
CA VAL A 182 -10.82 11.53 18.54
C VAL A 182 -11.41 11.49 19.94
N ASN A 183 -11.19 10.40 20.66
CA ASN A 183 -11.77 10.14 21.98
C ASN A 183 -13.29 10.38 22.01
N GLY A 184 -14.00 9.90 20.99
CA GLY A 184 -15.46 10.02 20.88
C GLY A 184 -15.95 11.41 20.43
N GLN A 185 -15.07 12.39 20.29
CA GLN A 185 -15.41 13.74 19.84
C GLN A 185 -15.12 13.89 18.36
N LYS A 186 -16.08 14.44 17.60
CA LYS A 186 -15.86 14.73 16.19
C LYS A 186 -14.72 15.74 16.03
N LEU A 187 -13.80 15.45 15.13
CA LEU A 187 -12.71 16.33 14.74
C LEU A 187 -12.93 16.77 13.28
N ASP A 188 -12.97 18.08 13.05
CA ASP A 188 -12.98 18.64 11.70
C ASP A 188 -11.55 18.85 11.19
N GLY A 189 -11.37 18.79 9.87
CA GLY A 189 -10.08 18.98 9.21
C GLY A 189 -9.51 17.70 8.61
N ASP A 190 -8.21 17.73 8.32
CA ASP A 190 -7.51 16.60 7.71
C ASP A 190 -7.14 15.54 8.77
N PRO A 191 -7.71 14.32 8.72
CA PRO A 191 -7.33 13.25 9.65
C PRO A 191 -5.85 12.86 9.56
N ALA A 192 -5.19 13.04 8.41
CA ALA A 192 -3.77 12.72 8.26
C ALA A 192 -2.86 13.60 9.16
N ALA A 193 -3.36 14.75 9.61
CA ALA A 193 -2.65 15.68 10.48
C ALA A 193 -2.76 15.35 11.99
N ILE A 194 -3.54 14.32 12.38
CA ILE A 194 -3.67 13.94 13.79
C ILE A 194 -2.31 13.49 14.33
N VAL A 195 -1.81 14.18 15.34
CA VAL A 195 -0.61 13.77 16.08
C VAL A 195 -0.99 12.64 17.04
N LEU A 196 -0.29 11.50 16.91
CA LEU A 196 -0.46 10.34 17.76
C LEU A 196 0.01 10.65 19.19
N LYS A 197 -0.71 10.13 20.17
CA LYS A 197 -0.46 10.37 21.61
C LYS A 197 -0.72 9.09 22.39
N PRO A 198 -0.13 8.94 23.59
CA PRO A 198 -0.42 7.80 24.46
C PRO A 198 -1.93 7.61 24.65
N HIS A 199 -2.38 6.40 24.35
CA HIS A 199 -3.77 5.90 24.44
C HIS A 199 -4.81 6.78 23.75
N LEU A 200 -4.42 7.48 22.68
CA LEU A 200 -5.36 8.20 21.83
C LEU A 200 -6.28 7.21 21.10
N GLN A 201 -7.59 7.42 21.19
CA GLN A 201 -8.59 6.66 20.43
C GLN A 201 -9.01 7.45 19.19
N ILE A 202 -8.87 6.86 18.01
CA ILE A 202 -9.26 7.46 16.73
C ILE A 202 -10.29 6.57 16.04
N ALA A 203 -11.34 7.16 15.47
CA ALA A 203 -12.23 6.46 14.56
C ALA A 203 -12.41 7.22 13.25
N LEU A 204 -12.23 6.52 12.13
CA LEU A 204 -12.51 7.01 10.79
C LEU A 204 -13.79 6.34 10.27
N VAL A 205 -14.82 7.14 9.99
CA VAL A 205 -16.15 6.64 9.63
C VAL A 205 -16.51 7.13 8.24
N TYR A 206 -16.46 6.24 7.25
CA TYR A 206 -16.93 6.51 5.90
C TYR A 206 -18.34 5.97 5.70
N GLY A 207 -19.24 6.81 5.17
CA GLY A 207 -20.60 6.39 4.81
C GLY A 207 -21.59 7.55 4.83
N GLU A 208 -22.87 7.23 4.65
CA GLU A 208 -23.94 8.20 4.92
C GLU A 208 -23.93 8.59 6.41
N PRO A 209 -24.11 9.87 6.76
CA PRO A 209 -24.15 10.29 8.16
C PRO A 209 -25.22 9.53 8.94
N ASP A 210 -24.80 8.83 9.98
CA ASP A 210 -25.68 8.11 10.90
C ASP A 210 -25.70 8.83 12.26
N PRO A 211 -26.79 9.55 12.61
CA PRO A 211 -26.92 10.22 13.90
C PRO A 211 -26.94 9.27 15.10
N SER A 212 -27.17 7.96 14.89
CA SER A 212 -27.18 6.95 15.94
C SER A 212 -25.81 6.30 16.18
N PHE A 213 -24.82 6.57 15.31
CA PHE A 213 -23.47 6.08 15.49
C PHE A 213 -22.86 6.65 16.77
N ALA A 214 -22.48 5.75 17.69
CA ALA A 214 -21.79 6.09 18.93
C ALA A 214 -20.27 5.93 18.72
N PRO A 215 -19.51 7.02 18.54
CA PRO A 215 -18.08 6.93 18.30
C PRO A 215 -17.35 6.39 19.54
N PRO A 216 -16.36 5.49 19.36
CA PRO A 216 -15.58 4.99 20.48
C PRO A 216 -14.81 6.13 21.14
N ALA A 217 -14.92 6.23 22.46
CA ALA A 217 -14.23 7.23 23.26
C ALA A 217 -12.90 6.74 23.84
N THR A 218 -12.77 5.42 23.99
CA THR A 218 -11.58 4.76 24.55
C THR A 218 -11.37 3.41 23.86
N TYR A 219 -10.16 2.88 24.00
CA TYR A 219 -9.82 1.49 23.72
C TYR A 219 -9.28 0.82 24.98
N GLN A 220 -9.56 -0.47 25.15
CA GLN A 220 -8.99 -1.26 26.24
C GLN A 220 -7.67 -1.87 25.76
N PHE A 221 -6.58 -1.12 25.95
CA PHE A 221 -5.22 -1.62 25.75
C PHE A 221 -4.92 -2.77 26.72
N LYS A 222 -4.08 -3.72 26.28
CA LYS A 222 -3.54 -4.73 27.19
C LYS A 222 -2.63 -4.09 28.24
N SER A 223 -2.28 -4.82 29.29
CA SER A 223 -1.45 -4.27 30.39
C SER A 223 -0.05 -3.81 29.96
N ASP A 224 0.45 -4.33 28.85
CA ASP A 224 1.71 -3.98 28.20
C ASP A 224 1.54 -2.97 27.04
N GLU A 225 0.31 -2.50 26.81
CA GLU A 225 -0.06 -1.54 25.78
C GLU A 225 -0.55 -0.18 26.36
#